data_AF-A0A9L0J3B1-F1
#
_entry.id   AF-A0A9L0J3B1-F1
#
_cell.length_a   1.000
_cell.length_b   1.000
_cell.length_c   1.000
_cell.angle_alpha   90.00
_cell.angle_beta   90.00
_cell.angle_gamma   90.00
#
_symmetry.space_group_name_H-M   'P 1'
#
loop_
_entity.id
_entity.type
_entity.pdbx_description
1 polymer ?
#
loop_
_entity_poly.entity_id
_entity_poly.type
_entity_poly.pdbx_seq_one_letter_code
_entity_poly.pdbx_strand_id
1 'polypeptide(L)'
;MNLRVIKPSERSQTPPAKARTYVEGSFEKYLERLGDPKESAGQLEIRALSLIYNRDFILYRYPGKPPTYITDNGCKDKIVLCYSNNGHYDSVYSKQFQSSAAVCQAVLYEILYKDVFVVGEEELKTAVELFRSGSKKNRNNAVTGSEDAHSDYRSSPQDRTEEWDACCNVENIPEGYNQETEEAKSPENPSKML
;
A
#
# COMPACT_ATOMS: atom_id res chain seq x y z
N MET A 1 5.51 -2.73 -8.03
CA MET A 1 5.39 -4.18 -7.81
C MET A 1 4.34 -4.68 -8.78
N ASN A 2 4.70 -5.37 -9.87
CA ASN A 2 3.67 -5.94 -10.75
C ASN A 2 2.82 -6.90 -9.90
N LEU A 3 1.51 -6.67 -9.82
CA LEU A 3 0.56 -7.62 -9.24
C LEU A 3 0.66 -8.90 -10.07
N ARG A 4 1.62 -9.76 -9.72
CA ARG A 4 1.69 -11.11 -10.26
C ARG A 4 0.47 -11.81 -9.70
N VAL A 5 -0.37 -12.32 -10.58
CA VAL A 5 -1.43 -13.24 -10.21
C VAL A 5 -0.74 -14.44 -9.54
N ILE A 6 -0.76 -14.46 -8.20
CA ILE A 6 -0.32 -15.61 -7.43
C ILE A 6 -1.28 -16.72 -7.84
N LYS A 7 -0.76 -17.74 -8.55
CA LYS A 7 -1.55 -18.93 -8.89
C LYS A 7 -2.09 -19.49 -7.57
N PRO A 8 -3.43 -19.54 -7.38
CA PRO A 8 -3.98 -20.09 -6.16
C PRO A 8 -3.61 -21.58 -6.09
N SER A 9 -3.08 -22.00 -4.94
CA SER A 9 -3.07 -23.40 -4.52
C SER A 9 -4.48 -23.97 -4.68
N GLU A 10 -4.60 -25.22 -5.15
CA GLU A 10 -5.79 -25.96 -5.58
C GLU A 10 -6.95 -25.98 -4.56
N ARG A 11 -7.57 -24.83 -4.31
CA ARG A 11 -8.80 -24.68 -3.54
C ARG A 11 -9.82 -23.99 -4.47
N SER A 12 -10.72 -24.82 -5.00
CA SER A 12 -11.82 -24.53 -5.93
C SER A 12 -11.61 -23.35 -6.91
N GLN A 13 -11.17 -23.68 -8.13
CA GLN A 13 -11.08 -22.79 -9.30
C GLN A 13 -12.47 -22.42 -9.87
N THR A 14 -13.45 -22.12 -9.02
CA THR A 14 -14.70 -21.52 -9.45
C THR A 14 -14.70 -20.06 -9.04
N PRO A 15 -14.44 -19.12 -9.97
CA PRO A 15 -14.65 -17.71 -9.68
C PRO A 15 -16.08 -17.53 -9.19
N PRO A 16 -16.32 -16.63 -8.21
CA PRO A 16 -17.64 -16.45 -7.64
C PRO A 16 -18.65 -16.25 -8.76
N ALA A 17 -19.79 -16.99 -8.73
CA ALA A 17 -20.76 -17.04 -9.83
C ALA A 17 -21.19 -15.65 -10.35
N LYS A 18 -21.10 -14.63 -9.48
CA LYS A 18 -21.37 -13.22 -9.75
C LYS A 18 -20.38 -12.56 -10.72
N ALA A 19 -19.15 -13.06 -10.89
CA ALA A 19 -18.15 -12.44 -11.76
C ALA A 19 -18.47 -12.64 -13.26
N ARG A 20 -19.15 -13.75 -13.60
CA ARG A 20 -19.45 -14.13 -14.99
C ARG A 20 -20.35 -13.12 -15.71
N THR A 21 -21.20 -12.41 -14.98
CA THR A 21 -22.16 -11.45 -15.55
C THR A 21 -21.57 -10.08 -15.88
N TYR A 22 -20.34 -9.80 -15.42
CA TYR A 22 -19.66 -8.52 -15.64
C TYR A 22 -18.58 -8.58 -16.73
N VAL A 23 -18.37 -9.75 -17.34
CA VAL A 23 -17.39 -9.93 -18.41
C VAL A 23 -18.03 -9.58 -19.75
N GLU A 24 -17.42 -8.65 -20.48
CA GLU A 24 -17.82 -8.32 -21.84
C GLU A 24 -17.31 -9.42 -22.80
N GLY A 25 -18.24 -10.16 -23.41
CA GLY A 25 -17.94 -11.26 -24.33
C GLY A 25 -17.91 -12.65 -23.67
N SER A 26 -17.16 -13.59 -24.28
CA SER A 26 -17.03 -14.96 -23.75
C SER A 26 -16.12 -14.98 -22.53
N PHE A 27 -16.62 -15.59 -21.45
CA PHE A 27 -15.89 -15.74 -20.19
C PHE A 27 -14.56 -16.49 -20.37
N GLU A 28 -14.55 -17.57 -21.14
CA GLU A 28 -13.35 -18.34 -21.42
C GLU A 28 -12.27 -17.51 -22.15
N LYS A 29 -12.66 -16.70 -23.15
CA LYS A 29 -11.70 -15.79 -23.83
C LYS A 29 -11.16 -14.72 -22.90
N TYR A 30 -11.95 -14.27 -21.93
CA TYR A 30 -11.48 -13.34 -20.91
C TYR A 30 -10.41 -13.97 -20.01
N LEU A 31 -10.65 -15.21 -19.55
CA LEU A 31 -9.67 -15.95 -18.76
C LEU A 31 -8.39 -16.25 -19.54
N GLU A 32 -8.51 -16.55 -20.83
CA GLU A 32 -7.35 -16.75 -21.71
C GLU A 32 -6.49 -15.48 -21.79
N ARG A 33 -7.09 -14.30 -21.99
CA ARG A 33 -6.38 -13.01 -21.98
C ARG A 33 -5.74 -12.70 -20.63
N LEU A 34 -6.46 -12.94 -19.53
CA LEU A 34 -5.94 -12.70 -18.18
C LEU A 34 -4.73 -13.60 -17.84
N GLY A 35 -4.54 -14.69 -18.59
CA GLY A 35 -3.35 -15.53 -18.52
C GLY A 35 -2.07 -14.88 -19.08
N ASP A 36 -2.19 -13.86 -19.95
CA ASP A 36 -1.05 -13.12 -20.48
C ASP A 36 -0.54 -12.11 -19.41
N PRO A 37 0.74 -12.18 -18.99
CA PRO A 37 1.32 -11.21 -18.06
C PRO A 37 1.29 -9.75 -18.51
N LYS A 38 1.06 -9.47 -19.80
CA LYS A 38 0.93 -8.12 -20.34
C LYS A 38 -0.49 -7.56 -20.18
N GLU A 39 -1.49 -8.41 -19.99
CA GLU A 39 -2.86 -7.96 -19.76
C GLU A 39 -2.95 -7.35 -18.36
N SER A 40 -3.52 -6.15 -18.28
CA SER A 40 -3.65 -5.43 -17.02
C SER A 40 -4.95 -5.81 -16.31
N ALA A 41 -4.84 -6.20 -15.05
CA ALA A 41 -5.97 -6.43 -14.17
C ALA A 41 -6.70 -5.11 -13.84
N GLY A 42 -8.02 -5.17 -13.73
CA GLY A 42 -8.88 -4.03 -13.45
C GLY A 42 -9.76 -4.21 -12.22
N GLN A 43 -10.85 -3.44 -12.17
CA GLN A 43 -11.79 -3.47 -11.04
C GLN A 43 -12.48 -4.83 -10.88
N LEU A 44 -12.69 -5.56 -11.97
CA LEU A 44 -13.31 -6.89 -11.94
C LEU A 44 -12.43 -7.87 -11.16
N GLU A 45 -11.12 -7.89 -11.45
CA GLU A 45 -10.14 -8.73 -10.75
C GLU A 45 -10.08 -8.37 -9.27
N ILE A 46 -10.05 -7.08 -8.95
CA ILE A 46 -10.03 -6.60 -7.57
C ILE A 46 -11.26 -7.08 -6.79
N ARG A 47 -12.45 -7.01 -7.39
CA ARG A 47 -13.69 -7.52 -6.78
C ARG A 47 -13.64 -9.04 -6.59
N ALA A 48 -13.14 -9.78 -7.57
CA ALA A 48 -12.97 -11.23 -7.44
C ALA A 48 -12.00 -11.58 -6.32
N LEU A 49 -10.84 -10.91 -6.26
CA LEU A 49 -9.84 -11.10 -5.20
C LEU A 49 -10.39 -10.77 -3.81
N SER A 50 -11.22 -9.73 -3.70
CA SER A 50 -11.88 -9.36 -2.45
C SER A 50 -12.73 -10.50 -1.89
N LEU A 51 -13.51 -11.15 -2.76
CA LEU A 51 -14.35 -12.29 -2.39
C LEU A 51 -13.53 -13.55 -2.09
N ILE A 52 -12.47 -13.82 -2.86
CA ILE A 52 -11.62 -15.01 -2.67
C ILE A 52 -10.84 -14.94 -1.35
N TYR A 53 -10.30 -13.77 -1.02
CA TYR A 53 -9.44 -13.58 0.16
C TYR A 53 -10.18 -13.01 1.37
N ASN A 54 -11.46 -12.67 1.24
CA ASN A 54 -12.26 -12.02 2.27
C ASN A 54 -11.60 -10.74 2.81
N ARG A 55 -11.19 -9.86 1.89
CA ARG A 55 -10.52 -8.58 2.17
C ARG A 55 -11.17 -7.46 1.39
N ASP A 56 -11.36 -6.30 2.00
CA ASP A 56 -11.79 -5.12 1.24
C ASP A 56 -10.61 -4.37 0.64
N PHE A 57 -10.83 -3.72 -0.51
CA PHE A 57 -9.80 -2.99 -1.22
C PHE A 57 -10.04 -1.48 -1.18
N ILE A 58 -9.01 -0.74 -0.78
CA ILE A 58 -8.96 0.71 -0.74
C ILE A 58 -7.95 1.19 -1.79
N LEU A 59 -8.30 2.19 -2.59
CA LEU A 59 -7.48 2.69 -3.69
C LEU A 59 -7.16 4.18 -3.54
N TYR A 60 -5.87 4.50 -3.48
CA TYR A 60 -5.36 5.86 -3.61
C TYR A 60 -4.99 6.16 -5.06
N ARG A 61 -5.49 7.27 -5.61
CA ARG A 61 -5.16 7.67 -6.99
C ARG A 61 -4.29 8.92 -7.06
N TYR A 62 -4.50 9.86 -6.16
CA TYR A 62 -3.82 11.16 -6.18
C TYR A 62 -3.34 11.53 -4.76
N PRO A 63 -2.11 12.06 -4.62
CA PRO A 63 -1.63 12.59 -3.36
C PRO A 63 -2.58 13.66 -2.81
N GLY A 64 -2.81 13.66 -1.50
CA GLY A 64 -3.68 14.64 -0.82
C GLY A 64 -5.18 14.50 -1.09
N LYS A 65 -5.61 13.49 -1.89
CA LYS A 65 -7.03 13.16 -2.07
C LYS A 65 -7.40 11.95 -1.19
N PRO A 66 -8.65 11.89 -0.69
CA PRO A 66 -9.13 10.72 0.02
C PRO A 66 -9.13 9.49 -0.91
N PRO A 67 -8.98 8.27 -0.35
CA PRO A 67 -9.02 7.07 -1.14
C PRO A 67 -10.45 6.71 -1.58
N THR A 68 -10.56 5.86 -2.60
CA THR A 68 -11.81 5.24 -3.02
C THR A 68 -11.92 3.83 -2.47
N TYR A 69 -13.08 3.48 -1.90
CA TYR A 69 -13.41 2.12 -1.50
C TYR A 69 -13.88 1.35 -2.74
N ILE A 70 -13.04 0.45 -3.26
CA ILE A 70 -13.33 -0.31 -4.49
C ILE A 70 -14.26 -1.49 -4.19
N THR A 71 -14.19 -2.01 -2.98
CA THR A 71 -15.08 -3.03 -2.45
C THR A 71 -15.54 -2.62 -1.05
N ASP A 72 -16.73 -3.08 -0.67
CA ASP A 72 -17.33 -2.83 0.64
C ASP A 72 -18.15 -4.05 1.05
N ASN A 73 -17.45 -5.15 1.29
CA ASN A 73 -18.04 -6.42 1.69
C ASN A 73 -18.15 -6.54 3.23
N GLY A 74 -17.79 -5.49 3.98
CA GLY A 74 -17.76 -5.51 5.44
C GLY A 74 -16.60 -6.32 6.01
N CYS A 75 -15.53 -6.52 5.24
CA CYS A 75 -14.36 -7.29 5.68
C CYS A 75 -13.59 -6.51 6.75
N LYS A 76 -13.27 -7.19 7.86
CA LYS A 76 -12.46 -6.60 8.96
C LYS A 76 -11.13 -6.08 8.45
N ASP A 77 -10.45 -6.88 7.64
CA ASP A 77 -9.14 -6.54 7.13
C ASP A 77 -9.20 -6.00 5.70
N LYS A 78 -8.31 -5.05 5.40
CA LYS A 78 -8.30 -4.31 4.14
C LYS A 78 -6.93 -4.32 3.48
N ILE A 79 -6.92 -4.36 2.15
CA ILE A 79 -5.74 -4.22 1.31
C ILE A 79 -5.77 -2.81 0.72
N VAL A 80 -4.67 -2.09 0.89
CA VAL A 80 -4.53 -0.70 0.42
C VAL A 80 -3.59 -0.67 -0.77
N LEU A 81 -4.08 -0.13 -1.88
CA LEU A 81 -3.34 0.03 -3.12
C LEU A 81 -3.26 1.51 -3.49
N CYS A 82 -2.25 1.87 -4.27
CA CYS A 82 -2.28 3.07 -5.09
C CYS A 82 -2.30 2.70 -6.57
N TYR A 83 -2.94 3.53 -7.39
CA TYR A 83 -2.97 3.39 -8.84
C TYR A 83 -2.34 4.61 -9.49
N SER A 84 -1.23 4.40 -10.18
CA SER A 84 -0.50 5.45 -10.87
C SER A 84 -1.03 5.67 -12.29
N ASN A 85 -0.77 6.85 -12.84
CA ASN A 85 -1.27 7.25 -14.17
C ASN A 85 -0.76 6.37 -15.33
N ASN A 86 0.32 5.63 -15.12
CA ASN A 86 0.90 4.67 -16.07
C ASN A 86 0.26 3.27 -15.98
N GLY A 87 -0.83 3.09 -15.23
CA GLY A 87 -1.57 1.82 -15.17
C GLY A 87 -1.05 0.82 -14.14
N HIS A 88 -0.12 1.22 -13.28
CA HIS A 88 0.43 0.32 -12.26
C HIS A 88 -0.33 0.44 -10.93
N TYR A 89 -0.46 -0.70 -10.26
CA TYR A 89 -0.90 -0.77 -8.88
C TYR A 89 0.30 -1.06 -7.99
N ASP A 90 0.46 -0.31 -6.90
CA ASP A 90 1.45 -0.57 -5.87
C ASP A 90 0.78 -0.72 -4.49
N SER A 91 1.37 -1.54 -3.63
CA SER A 91 0.92 -1.68 -2.24
C SER A 91 1.24 -0.42 -1.44
N VAL A 92 0.30 0.00 -0.61
CA VAL A 92 0.47 1.13 0.30
C VAL A 92 0.65 0.61 1.72
N TYR A 93 1.72 1.05 2.37
CA TYR A 93 2.02 0.71 3.75
C TYR A 93 2.04 1.96 4.63
N SER A 94 1.74 1.79 5.91
CA SER A 94 1.88 2.86 6.89
C SER A 94 3.35 3.26 7.05
N LYS A 95 3.59 4.49 7.51
CA LYS A 95 4.96 4.92 7.85
C LYS A 95 5.59 4.01 8.92
N GLN A 96 4.80 3.53 9.87
CA GLN A 96 5.28 2.61 10.91
C GLN A 96 5.81 1.30 10.33
N PHE A 97 5.18 0.78 9.26
CA PHE A 97 5.66 -0.43 8.60
C PHE A 97 7.08 -0.28 8.07
N GLN A 98 7.48 0.92 7.63
CA GLN A 98 8.86 1.15 7.16
C GLN A 98 9.88 0.91 8.27
N SER A 99 9.61 1.39 9.48
CA SER A 99 10.50 1.15 10.63
C SER A 99 10.57 -0.33 11.00
N SER A 100 9.42 -1.02 11.05
CA SER A 100 9.40 -2.46 11.32
C SER A 100 10.12 -3.26 10.23
N ALA A 101 9.91 -2.93 8.95
CA ALA A 101 10.58 -3.57 7.83
C ALA A 101 12.10 -3.33 7.87
N ALA A 102 12.54 -2.12 8.23
CA ALA A 102 13.96 -1.81 8.39
C ALA A 102 14.62 -2.65 9.50
N VAL A 103 13.93 -2.88 10.62
CA VAL A 103 14.41 -3.77 11.69
C VAL A 103 14.50 -5.21 11.20
N CYS A 104 13.45 -5.74 10.57
CA CYS A 104 13.48 -7.09 10.00
C CYS A 104 14.62 -7.25 8.99
N GLN A 105 14.83 -6.24 8.14
CA GLN A 105 15.90 -6.22 7.17
C GLN A 105 17.27 -6.21 7.85
N ALA A 106 17.46 -5.42 8.91
CA ALA A 106 18.71 -5.39 9.67
C ALA A 106 19.04 -6.75 10.29
N VAL A 107 18.06 -7.37 10.97
CA VAL A 107 18.22 -8.70 11.59
C VAL A 107 18.56 -9.76 10.54
N LEU A 108 17.84 -9.77 9.41
CA LEU A 108 18.08 -10.72 8.32
C LEU A 108 19.51 -10.59 7.78
N TYR A 109 19.97 -9.37 7.50
CA TYR A 109 21.31 -9.16 6.97
C TYR A 109 22.40 -9.42 8.00
N GLU A 110 22.15 -9.16 9.28
CA GLU A 110 23.07 -9.54 10.33
C GLU A 110 23.30 -11.06 10.35
N ILE A 111 22.23 -11.85 10.36
CA ILE A 111 22.32 -13.32 10.33
C ILE A 111 23.02 -13.80 9.05
N LEU A 112 22.63 -13.25 7.90
CA LEU A 112 23.23 -13.65 6.62
C LEU A 112 24.73 -13.38 6.60
N TYR A 113 25.18 -12.19 7.00
CA TYR A 113 26.58 -11.82 6.90
C TYR A 113 27.44 -12.42 8.01
N LYS A 114 26.97 -12.47 9.25
CA LYS A 114 27.77 -12.99 10.38
C LYS A 114 27.71 -14.51 10.48
N ASP A 115 26.51 -15.09 10.40
CA ASP A 115 26.30 -16.49 10.78
C ASP A 115 26.29 -17.44 9.57
N VAL A 116 25.80 -16.98 8.41
CA VAL A 116 25.71 -17.82 7.20
C VAL A 116 26.94 -17.66 6.30
N PHE A 117 27.33 -16.43 5.99
CA PHE A 117 28.46 -16.14 5.11
C PHE A 117 29.77 -15.95 5.87
N VAL A 118 29.72 -15.77 7.19
CA VAL A 118 30.91 -15.64 8.06
C VAL A 118 31.86 -14.53 7.57
N VAL A 119 31.27 -13.39 7.19
CA VAL A 119 32.02 -12.20 6.77
C VAL A 119 32.71 -11.60 7.99
N GLY A 120 33.99 -11.26 7.85
CA GLY A 120 34.76 -10.64 8.92
C GLY A 120 34.18 -9.29 9.35
N GLU A 121 34.22 -8.98 10.65
CA GLU A 121 33.63 -7.76 11.20
C GLU A 121 34.19 -6.48 10.56
N GLU A 122 35.50 -6.44 10.31
CA GLU A 122 36.16 -5.29 9.67
C GLU A 122 35.71 -5.10 8.21
N GLU A 123 35.52 -6.20 7.48
CA GLU A 123 35.02 -6.17 6.10
C GLU A 123 33.57 -5.69 6.08
N LEU A 124 32.74 -6.20 6.99
CA LEU A 124 31.34 -5.80 7.11
C LEU A 124 31.21 -4.32 7.48
N LYS A 125 32.01 -3.84 8.44
CA LYS A 125 32.04 -2.44 8.85
C LYS A 125 32.46 -1.52 7.71
N THR A 126 33.53 -1.89 6.99
CA THR A 126 34.00 -1.16 5.81
C THR A 126 32.91 -1.08 4.73
N ALA A 127 32.22 -2.19 4.47
CA ALA A 127 31.12 -2.22 3.50
C ALA A 127 29.96 -1.31 3.94
N VAL A 128 29.54 -1.35 5.20
CA VAL A 128 28.48 -0.49 5.73
C VAL A 128 28.86 0.99 5.65
N GLU A 129 30.09 1.35 5.99
CA GLU A 129 30.60 2.73 5.86
C GLU A 129 30.63 3.20 4.40
N LEU A 130 31.02 2.32 3.48
CA LEU A 130 30.98 2.59 2.04
C LEU A 130 29.56 2.85 1.54
N PHE A 131 28.57 2.05 1.95
CA PHE A 131 27.17 2.24 1.57
C PHE A 131 26.59 3.54 2.15
N ARG A 132 26.93 3.90 3.39
CA ARG A 132 26.47 5.14 4.04
C ARG A 132 27.11 6.39 3.42
N SER A 133 28.38 6.32 3.04
CA SER A 133 29.11 7.44 2.43
C SER A 133 28.72 7.69 0.96
N GLY A 134 28.40 6.64 0.20
CA GLY A 134 27.94 6.73 -1.19
C GLY A 134 26.63 7.51 -1.38
N SER A 135 25.78 7.56 -0.36
CA SER A 135 24.49 8.29 -0.40
C SER A 135 24.63 9.81 -0.38
N LYS A 136 25.79 10.37 -0.01
CA LYS A 136 26.01 11.83 0.09
C LYS A 136 26.41 12.52 -1.22
N LYS A 137 26.77 11.78 -2.29
CA LYS A 137 27.46 12.37 -3.46
C LYS A 137 26.55 12.78 -4.64
N ASN A 138 25.24 12.54 -4.60
CA ASN A 138 24.35 12.79 -5.75
C ASN A 138 23.20 13.77 -5.47
N ARG A 139 23.51 15.01 -5.06
CA ARG A 139 22.54 16.14 -5.13
C ARG A 139 23.03 17.30 -6.00
N ASN A 140 24.17 17.16 -6.66
CA ASN A 140 24.82 18.25 -7.39
C ASN A 140 25.12 17.80 -8.82
N ASN A 141 24.09 17.57 -9.64
CA ASN A 141 24.13 17.68 -11.12
C ASN A 141 22.85 17.09 -11.73
N ALA A 142 21.76 17.85 -11.69
CA ALA A 142 20.64 17.69 -12.61
C ALA A 142 19.85 19.01 -12.67
N VAL A 143 20.46 20.07 -13.20
CA VAL A 143 19.75 21.25 -13.69
C VAL A 143 20.34 21.63 -15.04
N THR A 144 19.71 21.11 -16.09
CA THR A 144 19.64 21.73 -17.42
C THR A 144 18.32 21.26 -18.07
N GLY A 145 17.34 22.15 -18.20
CA GLY A 145 16.14 21.90 -19.00
C GLY A 145 14.89 22.72 -18.62
N SER A 146 14.82 23.95 -19.14
CA SER A 146 13.61 24.70 -19.57
C SER A 146 12.59 25.26 -18.54
N GLU A 147 12.68 26.58 -18.38
CA GLU A 147 11.68 27.67 -18.42
C GLU A 147 10.23 27.52 -17.87
N ASP A 148 9.87 28.56 -17.09
CA ASP A 148 8.56 29.14 -16.73
C ASP A 148 7.65 28.50 -15.65
N ALA A 149 7.72 29.07 -14.43
CA ALA A 149 6.64 29.88 -13.83
C ALA A 149 7.05 30.37 -12.43
N HIS A 150 6.90 31.68 -12.20
CA HIS A 150 7.20 32.37 -10.94
C HIS A 150 6.38 31.80 -9.77
N SER A 151 7.04 31.33 -8.71
CA SER A 151 6.44 31.16 -7.39
C SER A 151 7.53 31.28 -6.33
N ASP A 152 7.65 32.47 -5.75
CA ASP A 152 8.52 32.75 -4.62
C ASP A 152 8.07 31.96 -3.39
N TYR A 153 8.82 30.91 -3.03
CA TYR A 153 8.78 30.39 -1.66
C TYR A 153 10.20 30.38 -1.08
N ARG A 154 10.48 31.46 -0.35
CA ARG A 154 11.70 31.68 0.41
C ARG A 154 11.71 30.71 1.59
N SER A 155 12.69 29.81 1.67
CA SER A 155 13.06 29.15 2.93
C SER A 155 14.56 28.90 2.95
N SER A 156 15.23 29.64 3.82
CA SER A 156 16.65 29.54 4.15
C SER A 156 16.89 28.26 4.97
N PRO A 157 17.99 27.51 4.72
CA PRO A 157 18.32 26.33 5.52
C PRO A 157 19.03 26.76 6.81
N GLN A 158 18.38 26.58 7.95
CA GLN A 158 19.07 26.55 9.25
C GLN A 158 19.41 25.12 9.62
N ASP A 159 20.72 24.89 9.58
CA ASP A 159 21.53 23.93 10.34
C ASP A 159 20.87 23.40 11.62
N ARG A 160 20.67 22.08 11.70
CA ARG A 160 20.64 21.32 12.96
C ARG A 160 21.20 19.92 12.73
N THR A 161 22.44 19.77 13.18
CA THR A 161 23.07 18.50 13.54
C THR A 161 22.61 18.15 14.96
N GLU A 162 22.48 16.84 15.27
CA GLU A 162 22.25 16.21 16.60
C GLU A 162 20.77 16.29 17.08
N GLU A 163 20.04 15.24 17.50
CA GLU A 163 20.35 14.00 18.22
C GLU A 163 19.61 12.79 17.63
N TRP A 164 20.30 11.64 17.53
CA TRP A 164 19.68 10.32 17.41
C TRP A 164 19.67 9.72 18.80
N ASP A 165 18.62 9.99 19.59
CA ASP A 165 18.34 9.28 20.83
C ASP A 165 16.89 9.54 21.26
N ALA A 166 16.00 8.58 21.03
CA ALA A 166 14.85 8.32 21.90
C ALA A 166 14.17 7.00 21.49
N CYS A 167 14.18 6.08 22.45
CA CYS A 167 13.57 4.77 22.41
C CYS A 167 12.07 4.78 22.11
N CYS A 168 11.61 3.60 21.70
CA CYS A 168 10.23 3.17 21.55
C CYS A 168 9.32 3.71 22.67
N ASN A 169 8.25 4.39 22.28
CA ASN A 169 7.04 4.46 23.10
C ASN A 169 5.88 3.88 22.30
N VAL A 170 5.40 2.73 22.78
CA VAL A 170 4.11 2.16 22.46
C VAL A 170 3.07 3.01 23.17
N GLU A 171 2.28 3.77 22.41
CA GLU A 171 0.96 4.19 22.86
C GLU A 171 -0.08 3.56 21.93
N ASN A 172 -0.70 2.50 22.46
CA ASN A 172 -1.98 2.01 21.98
C ASN A 172 -3.00 3.13 22.15
N ILE A 173 -3.66 3.55 21.08
CA ILE A 173 -4.86 4.40 21.17
C ILE A 173 -6.10 3.49 21.10
N PRO A 174 -7.10 3.70 21.98
CA PRO A 174 -7.99 2.64 22.43
C PRO A 174 -9.18 2.40 21.50
N GLU A 175 -9.63 1.15 21.51
CA GLU A 175 -10.96 0.73 21.09
C GLU A 175 -12.01 1.39 22.01
N GLY A 176 -12.72 2.38 21.47
CA GLY A 176 -13.87 3.00 22.12
C GLY A 176 -15.16 2.32 21.70
N TYR A 177 -15.56 1.29 22.46
CA TYR A 177 -16.92 0.77 22.55
C TYR A 177 -17.81 1.82 23.22
N ASN A 178 -19.01 2.08 22.70
CA ASN A 178 -20.11 2.65 23.49
C ASN A 178 -21.41 1.93 23.12
N GLN A 179 -21.87 1.08 24.03
CA GLN A 179 -23.26 0.66 24.20
C GLN A 179 -23.88 1.64 25.21
N GLU A 180 -25.06 2.21 24.94
CA GLU A 180 -26.35 2.01 25.68
C GLU A 180 -26.83 3.40 26.18
N THR A 181 -28.11 3.84 26.24
CA THR A 181 -29.46 3.36 25.87
C THR A 181 -30.43 4.56 25.97
N GLU A 182 -31.54 4.52 25.22
CA GLU A 182 -32.87 5.17 25.46
C GLU A 182 -32.95 6.72 25.60
N GLU A 183 -33.96 7.42 25.07
CA GLU A 183 -35.40 7.15 25.13
C GLU A 183 -36.17 7.85 23.99
N ALA A 184 -37.42 7.41 23.81
CA ALA A 184 -38.30 7.53 22.66
C ALA A 184 -38.82 8.93 22.26
N LYS A 185 -39.14 9.09 20.95
CA LYS A 185 -40.46 9.57 20.49
C LYS A 185 -40.69 9.33 18.99
N SER A 186 -41.69 8.52 18.65
CA SER A 186 -42.36 8.50 17.34
C SER A 186 -43.23 9.76 17.19
N PRO A 187 -43.50 10.25 15.96
CA PRO A 187 -44.87 10.02 15.50
C PRO A 187 -45.01 9.67 14.00
N GLU A 188 -46.17 9.07 13.77
CA GLU A 188 -46.78 8.62 12.53
C GLU A 188 -46.83 9.65 11.38
N ASN A 189 -46.80 9.07 10.18
CA ASN A 189 -47.23 9.63 8.90
C ASN A 189 -48.71 10.11 8.97
N PRO A 190 -49.16 11.01 8.07
CA PRO A 190 -49.92 10.44 6.96
C PRO A 190 -49.77 11.14 5.60
N SER A 191 -50.07 10.35 4.57
CA SER A 191 -50.26 10.67 3.16
C SER A 191 -51.17 11.86 2.84
N LYS A 192 -50.93 12.49 1.67
CA LYS A 192 -51.88 12.92 0.61
C LYS A 192 -51.04 13.51 -0.54
N MET A 193 -51.05 12.92 -1.74
CA MET A 193 -51.96 13.23 -2.86
C MET A 193 -52.15 14.72 -3.11
N LEU A 194 -51.40 15.26 -4.08
CA LEU A 194 -51.88 16.08 -5.21
C LEU A 194 -50.76 16.24 -6.23
#